data_AF-A0AAN7EIG8-F1
#
_entry.id   AF-A0AAN7EIG8-F1
#
_cell.length_a   1.000
_cell.length_b   1.000
_cell.length_c   1.000
_cell.angle_alpha   90.00
_cell.angle_beta   90.00
_cell.angle_gamma   90.00
#
_symmetry.space_group_name_H-M   'P 1'
#
loop_
_entity.id
_entity.type
_entity.pdbx_description
1 polymer ?
#
loop_
_entity_poly.entity_id
_entity_poly.type
_entity_poly.pdbx_seq_one_letter_code
_entity_poly.pdbx_strand_id
1 'polypeptide(L)'
;MYSFSDAEQKELKDVLMTEEQEESSDEENSSESSDELDSLDDSLFLDKAYTDLRQKLGSRPKQLIDLWNKEEQVVNVRDYLVPQSLAPILESLFEKYGDVGAETNLSPRVKMYLIVILCGTIDSMCCTRILDITEDKLLNWWQYSTALESAGFKIQFVHDQRTRVTEAYFGLRLRKLEDDTLQELEIDITKYDAEVKEMTTKLERITDRHKRITSEKYGKRSSLIKDCLRMAAKLKWKKAGAGLIKLS
;
A
#
# COMPACT_ATOMS: atom_id res chain seq x y z
N MET A 1 -27.42 25.61 -13.12
CA MET A 1 -27.29 24.15 -12.89
C MET A 1 -28.34 23.73 -11.87
N TYR A 2 -28.88 22.51 -11.96
CA TYR A 2 -30.14 22.04 -11.36
C TYR A 2 -30.51 22.63 -9.99
N SER A 3 -31.66 23.32 -9.91
CA SER A 3 -32.32 23.64 -8.65
C SER A 3 -33.29 22.52 -8.33
N PHE A 4 -32.97 21.70 -7.34
CA PHE A 4 -33.83 20.60 -6.88
C PHE A 4 -34.80 21.09 -5.80
N SER A 5 -36.03 20.59 -5.86
CA SER A 5 -36.98 20.67 -4.74
C SER A 5 -36.53 19.80 -3.56
N ASP A 6 -37.06 20.04 -2.37
CA ASP A 6 -36.70 19.25 -1.17
C ASP A 6 -36.93 17.73 -1.37
N ALA A 7 -37.99 17.36 -2.09
CA ALA A 7 -38.27 15.97 -2.43
C ALA A 7 -37.22 15.38 -3.39
N GLU A 8 -36.81 16.15 -4.40
CA GLU A 8 -35.76 15.73 -5.34
C GLU A 8 -34.38 15.68 -4.68
N GLN A 9 -34.10 16.56 -3.71
CA GLN A 9 -32.87 16.52 -2.92
C GLN A 9 -32.83 15.28 -2.03
N LYS A 10 -33.96 14.93 -1.41
CA LYS A 10 -34.08 13.69 -0.62
C LYS A 10 -33.89 12.47 -1.51
N GLU A 11 -34.57 12.40 -2.64
CA GLU A 11 -34.42 11.30 -3.61
C GLU A 11 -32.97 11.16 -4.10
N LEU A 12 -32.30 12.28 -4.38
CA LEU A 12 -30.90 12.29 -4.77
C LEU A 12 -29.97 11.83 -3.64
N LYS A 13 -30.25 12.23 -2.39
CA LYS A 13 -29.52 11.75 -1.21
C LYS A 13 -29.73 10.25 -1.06
N ASP A 14 -30.96 9.75 -1.15
CA ASP A 14 -31.26 8.32 -1.03
C ASP A 14 -30.51 7.48 -2.09
N VAL A 15 -30.32 8.02 -3.30
CA VAL A 15 -29.55 7.36 -4.38
C VAL A 15 -28.04 7.44 -4.17
N LEU A 16 -27.51 8.62 -3.82
CA LEU A 16 -26.06 8.87 -3.81
C LEU A 16 -25.40 8.66 -2.43
N MET A 17 -26.19 8.71 -1.36
CA MET A 17 -25.74 8.80 0.03
C MET A 17 -26.73 8.08 0.97
N THR A 18 -26.48 6.81 1.27
CA THR A 18 -27.07 6.22 2.48
C THR A 18 -26.50 6.95 3.70
N GLU A 19 -27.41 7.40 4.57
CA GLU A 19 -27.27 8.43 5.62
C GLU A 19 -25.97 8.47 6.46
N GLU A 20 -25.73 9.67 6.99
CA GLU A 20 -24.60 10.14 7.80
C GLU A 20 -24.39 9.38 9.12
N GLN A 21 -23.18 9.57 9.65
CA GLN A 21 -22.58 8.99 10.86
C GLN A 21 -23.46 9.07 12.12
N GLU A 22 -23.51 7.97 12.88
CA GLU A 22 -23.37 8.07 14.34
C GLU A 22 -21.88 7.99 14.66
N GLU A 23 -21.31 9.10 15.14
CA GLU A 23 -20.07 9.09 15.90
C GLU A 23 -20.28 8.26 17.17
N SER A 24 -19.56 7.15 17.32
CA SER A 24 -19.11 6.73 18.63
C SER A 24 -17.65 6.34 18.55
N SER A 25 -16.84 7.19 19.17
CA SER A 25 -15.51 6.90 19.71
C SER A 25 -15.38 5.47 20.19
N ASP A 26 -14.30 4.79 19.81
CA ASP A 26 -13.47 4.09 20.78
C ASP A 26 -12.04 4.00 20.24
N GLU A 27 -11.13 4.59 21.03
CA GLU A 27 -9.69 4.46 20.91
C GLU A 27 -9.30 3.02 21.24
N GLU A 28 -8.93 2.23 20.23
CA GLU A 28 -8.20 0.99 20.49
C GLU A 28 -6.70 1.24 20.43
N ASN A 29 -6.15 1.37 21.63
CA ASN A 29 -4.75 1.35 21.95
C ASN A 29 -4.21 -0.07 21.69
N SER A 30 -3.52 -0.26 20.56
CA SER A 30 -2.77 -1.49 20.28
C SER A 30 -1.28 -1.19 20.35
N SER A 31 -0.68 -1.56 21.47
CA SER A 31 0.76 -1.67 21.62
C SER A 31 1.22 -2.99 20.97
N GLU A 32 1.85 -2.92 19.80
CA GLU A 32 2.53 -4.08 19.21
C GLU A 32 4.04 -3.98 19.41
N SER A 33 4.52 -4.91 20.22
CA SER A 33 5.92 -5.23 20.44
C SER A 33 6.58 -5.68 19.15
N SER A 34 7.71 -5.04 18.84
CA SER A 34 8.68 -5.52 17.86
C SER A 34 9.38 -6.76 18.38
N ASP A 35 9.02 -7.94 17.87
CA ASP A 35 9.88 -9.12 17.75
C ASP A 35 9.02 -10.26 17.18
N GLU A 36 8.99 -10.43 15.85
CA GLU A 36 8.66 -11.71 15.21
C GLU A 36 9.01 -11.65 13.71
N LEU A 37 10.31 -11.85 13.44
CA LEU A 37 10.74 -12.40 12.17
C LEU A 37 10.67 -13.93 12.34
N ASP A 38 9.67 -14.58 11.73
CA ASP A 38 9.77 -15.89 11.06
C ASP A 38 8.41 -16.62 10.97
N SER A 39 7.60 -16.26 9.97
CA SER A 39 6.74 -17.18 9.19
C SER A 39 6.01 -16.43 8.07
N LEU A 40 6.77 -15.89 7.12
CA LEU A 40 6.16 -15.32 5.91
C LEU A 40 5.89 -16.43 4.92
N ASP A 41 4.64 -16.90 4.94
CA ASP A 41 3.99 -17.49 3.78
C ASP A 41 3.89 -16.40 2.71
N ASP A 42 4.92 -16.30 1.86
CA ASP A 42 4.99 -15.31 0.77
C ASP A 42 3.80 -15.40 -0.20
N SER A 43 3.05 -16.51 -0.21
CA SER A 43 1.79 -16.59 -0.95
C SER A 43 0.69 -15.67 -0.39
N LEU A 44 0.83 -15.19 0.85
CA LEU A 44 -0.10 -14.25 1.47
C LEU A 44 0.26 -12.78 1.25
N PHE A 45 1.49 -12.42 0.84
CA PHE A 45 1.89 -11.01 0.77
C PHE A 45 1.09 -10.23 -0.29
N LEU A 46 1.12 -10.69 -1.54
CA LEU A 46 0.36 -10.07 -2.63
C LEU A 46 -1.15 -10.29 -2.46
N ASP A 47 -1.57 -11.42 -1.89
CA ASP A 47 -2.98 -11.71 -1.61
C ASP A 47 -3.55 -10.78 -0.54
N LYS A 48 -2.78 -10.47 0.50
CA LYS A 48 -3.12 -9.45 1.50
C LYS A 48 -3.20 -8.07 0.86
N ALA A 49 -2.18 -7.68 0.09
CA ALA A 49 -2.17 -6.39 -0.60
C ALA A 49 -3.35 -6.25 -1.58
N TYR A 50 -3.71 -7.31 -2.30
CA TYR A 50 -4.89 -7.37 -3.16
C TYR A 50 -6.18 -7.21 -2.36
N THR A 51 -6.29 -7.92 -1.24
CA THR A 51 -7.46 -7.85 -0.35
C THR A 51 -7.61 -6.44 0.23
N ASP A 52 -6.53 -5.81 0.66
CA ASP A 52 -6.50 -4.44 1.17
C ASP A 52 -6.96 -3.45 0.09
N LEU A 53 -6.44 -3.57 -1.14
CA LEU A 53 -6.87 -2.75 -2.27
C LEU A 53 -8.37 -2.91 -2.56
N ARG A 54 -8.88 -4.14 -2.48
CA ARG A 54 -10.29 -4.43 -2.71
C ARG A 54 -11.19 -3.90 -1.59
N GLN A 55 -10.74 -3.98 -0.34
CA GLN A 55 -11.44 -3.43 0.82
C GLN A 55 -11.54 -1.90 0.74
N LYS A 56 -10.48 -1.24 0.28
CA LYS A 56 -10.50 0.22 0.05
C LYS A 56 -11.55 0.64 -0.97
N LEU A 57 -11.74 -0.13 -2.06
CA LEU A 57 -12.82 0.14 -3.02
C LEU A 57 -14.23 -0.01 -2.45
N GLY A 58 -14.40 -0.84 -1.42
CA GLY A 58 -15.65 -0.96 -0.66
C GLY A 58 -15.92 0.22 0.28
N SER A 59 -14.95 1.12 0.46
CA SER A 59 -15.10 2.28 1.34
C SER A 59 -15.90 3.40 0.66
N ARG A 60 -16.76 4.06 1.45
CA ARG A 60 -17.66 5.11 0.96
C ARG A 60 -16.91 6.40 0.61
N PRO A 61 -17.40 7.19 -0.35
CA PRO A 61 -16.80 8.49 -0.64
C PRO A 61 -17.04 9.43 0.53
N LYS A 62 -16.04 10.26 0.81
CA LYS A 62 -16.19 11.37 1.76
C LYS A 62 -16.98 12.52 1.16
N GLN A 63 -16.96 12.70 -0.17
CA GLN A 63 -17.60 13.82 -0.88
C GLN A 63 -17.97 13.45 -2.32
N LEU A 64 -19.05 14.07 -2.83
CA LEU A 64 -19.49 13.98 -4.22
C LEU A 64 -18.62 14.92 -5.09
N ILE A 65 -17.97 14.39 -6.13
CA ILE A 65 -17.15 15.18 -7.06
C ILE A 65 -17.92 15.37 -8.37
N ASP A 66 -18.14 16.62 -8.79
CA ASP A 66 -18.70 16.85 -10.12
C ASP A 66 -17.67 16.45 -11.18
N LEU A 67 -18.03 15.50 -12.05
CA LEU A 67 -17.17 15.01 -13.14
C LEU A 67 -17.20 15.92 -14.37
N TRP A 68 -17.86 17.08 -14.29
CA TRP A 68 -18.04 18.02 -15.39
C TRP A 68 -17.97 19.46 -14.89
N ASN A 69 -17.74 20.40 -15.79
CA ASN A 69 -17.71 21.81 -15.45
C ASN A 69 -19.14 22.35 -15.23
N LYS A 70 -19.39 22.92 -14.05
CA LYS A 70 -20.72 23.45 -13.69
C LYS A 70 -21.13 24.69 -14.49
N GLU A 71 -20.16 25.39 -15.06
CA GLU A 71 -20.33 26.61 -15.85
C GLU A 71 -20.49 26.33 -17.35
N GLU A 72 -20.38 25.07 -17.76
CA GLU A 72 -20.48 24.67 -19.16
C GLU A 72 -21.89 24.92 -19.73
N GLN A 73 -21.94 25.28 -21.01
CA GLN A 73 -23.20 25.34 -21.75
C GLN A 73 -23.87 23.96 -21.77
N VAL A 74 -25.18 23.95 -21.50
CA VAL A 74 -26.00 22.74 -21.60
C VAL A 74 -26.75 22.70 -22.92
N VAL A 75 -26.90 21.49 -23.46
CA VAL A 75 -27.62 21.21 -24.71
C VAL A 75 -28.66 20.12 -24.47
N ASN A 76 -29.69 20.10 -25.31
CA ASN A 76 -30.69 19.04 -25.29
C ASN A 76 -30.22 17.86 -26.14
N VAL A 77 -30.22 16.67 -25.55
CA VAL A 77 -30.11 15.40 -26.26
C VAL A 77 -31.37 14.60 -25.94
N ARG A 78 -32.31 14.60 -26.90
CA ARG A 78 -33.69 14.10 -26.68
C ARG A 78 -34.34 14.82 -25.49
N ASP A 79 -34.78 14.07 -24.48
CA ASP A 79 -35.46 14.58 -23.28
C ASP A 79 -34.48 15.00 -22.14
N TYR A 80 -33.17 14.95 -22.39
CA TYR A 80 -32.13 15.22 -21.39
C TYR A 80 -31.38 16.52 -21.67
N LEU A 81 -31.19 17.33 -20.63
CA LEU A 81 -30.20 18.42 -20.63
C LEU A 81 -28.88 17.88 -20.12
N VAL A 82 -27.82 18.07 -20.91
CA VAL A 82 -26.46 17.63 -20.56
C VAL A 82 -25.45 18.72 -20.89
N PRO A 83 -24.31 18.80 -20.19
CA PRO A 83 -23.16 19.61 -20.62
C PRO A 83 -22.77 19.26 -22.06
N GLN A 84 -22.40 20.27 -22.86
CA GLN A 84 -22.12 20.11 -24.28
C GLN A 84 -21.04 19.05 -24.56
N SER A 85 -20.00 18.98 -23.72
CA SER A 85 -18.91 18.00 -23.76
C SER A 85 -19.39 16.55 -23.64
N LEU A 86 -20.48 16.31 -22.90
CA LEU A 86 -21.02 14.99 -22.64
C LEU A 86 -22.12 14.57 -23.64
N ALA A 87 -22.60 15.49 -24.48
CA ALA A 87 -23.64 15.19 -25.46
C ALA A 87 -23.27 14.04 -26.42
N PRO A 88 -22.04 13.96 -26.99
CA PRO A 88 -21.66 12.86 -27.87
C PRO A 88 -21.66 11.49 -27.17
N ILE A 89 -21.35 11.46 -25.87
CA ILE A 89 -21.37 10.23 -25.06
C ILE A 89 -22.80 9.78 -24.84
N LEU A 90 -23.70 10.69 -24.50
CA LEU A 90 -25.11 10.36 -24.32
C LEU A 90 -25.76 9.89 -25.62
N GLU A 91 -25.45 10.52 -26.76
CA GLU A 91 -25.89 10.05 -28.08
C GLU A 91 -25.40 8.61 -28.34
N SER A 92 -24.12 8.35 -28.11
CA SER A 92 -23.53 7.01 -28.27
C SER A 92 -24.18 5.96 -27.35
N LEU A 93 -24.54 6.36 -26.12
CA LEU A 93 -25.28 5.50 -25.19
C LEU A 93 -26.66 5.15 -25.75
N PHE A 94 -27.40 6.13 -26.23
CA PHE A 94 -28.72 5.89 -26.81
C PHE A 94 -28.67 5.01 -28.06
N GLU A 95 -27.68 5.19 -28.92
CA GLU A 95 -27.54 4.39 -30.14
C GLU A 95 -27.22 2.93 -29.81
N LYS A 96 -26.36 2.69 -28.81
CA LYS A 96 -25.85 1.36 -28.53
C LYS A 96 -26.67 0.58 -27.50
N TYR A 97 -27.21 1.27 -26.50
CA TYR A 97 -27.87 0.66 -25.35
C TYR A 97 -29.30 1.15 -25.13
N GLY A 98 -29.76 2.14 -25.90
CA GLY A 98 -31.05 2.79 -25.68
C GLY A 98 -31.03 3.70 -24.45
N ASP A 99 -32.23 4.04 -23.96
CA ASP A 99 -32.36 4.82 -22.72
C ASP A 99 -32.19 3.89 -21.50
N VAL A 100 -30.99 3.89 -20.95
CA VAL A 100 -30.59 3.10 -19.77
C VAL A 100 -31.32 3.50 -18.49
N GLY A 101 -31.97 4.67 -18.46
CA GLY A 101 -32.75 5.19 -17.34
C GLY A 101 -34.27 5.11 -17.52
N ALA A 102 -34.75 4.59 -18.65
CA ALA A 102 -36.17 4.60 -19.00
C ALA A 102 -37.06 3.92 -17.95
N GLU A 103 -36.61 2.80 -17.40
CA GLU A 103 -37.36 1.97 -16.45
C GLU A 103 -37.21 2.41 -14.99
N THR A 104 -36.45 3.47 -14.72
CA THR A 104 -36.30 4.00 -13.36
C THR A 104 -37.54 4.78 -12.92
N ASN A 105 -37.93 4.61 -11.66
CA ASN A 105 -39.06 5.33 -11.03
C ASN A 105 -38.68 6.74 -10.54
N LEU A 106 -37.50 7.24 -10.94
CA LEU A 106 -36.96 8.49 -10.45
C LEU A 106 -37.70 9.70 -11.02
N SER A 107 -37.72 10.79 -10.27
CA SER A 107 -38.18 12.08 -10.79
C SER A 107 -37.37 12.49 -12.02
N PRO A 108 -37.98 13.19 -13.01
CA PRO A 108 -37.29 13.58 -14.24
C PRO A 108 -35.99 14.36 -14.00
N ARG A 109 -35.95 15.24 -12.99
CA ARG A 109 -34.73 16.02 -12.69
C ARG A 109 -33.62 15.18 -12.09
N VAL A 110 -33.94 14.28 -11.16
CA VAL A 110 -32.95 13.37 -10.56
C VAL A 110 -32.43 12.40 -11.62
N LYS A 111 -33.32 11.82 -12.43
CA LYS A 111 -32.95 10.96 -13.57
C LYS A 111 -31.98 11.67 -14.52
N MET A 112 -32.26 12.92 -14.87
CA MET A 112 -31.41 13.72 -15.74
C MET A 112 -30.04 14.01 -15.12
N TYR A 113 -29.98 14.35 -13.84
CA TYR A 113 -28.71 14.55 -13.13
C TYR A 113 -27.87 13.27 -13.06
N LEU A 114 -28.49 12.12 -12.80
CA LEU A 114 -27.82 10.83 -12.78
C LEU A 114 -27.32 10.40 -14.16
N ILE A 115 -28.03 10.74 -15.25
CA ILE A 115 -27.53 10.56 -16.61
C ILE A 115 -26.26 11.39 -16.86
N VAL A 116 -26.20 12.62 -16.36
CA VAL A 116 -24.99 13.46 -16.45
C VAL A 116 -23.83 12.81 -15.68
N ILE A 117 -24.09 12.26 -14.48
CA ILE A 117 -23.09 11.49 -13.70
C ILE A 117 -22.59 10.28 -14.49
N LEU A 118 -23.49 9.52 -15.11
CA LEU A 118 -23.14 8.36 -15.93
C LEU A 118 -22.24 8.77 -17.10
N CYS A 119 -22.61 9.81 -17.84
CA CYS A 119 -21.84 10.30 -18.97
C CYS A 119 -20.46 10.80 -18.53
N GLY A 120 -20.38 11.57 -17.44
CA GLY A 120 -19.10 12.02 -16.87
C GLY A 120 -18.23 10.86 -16.37
N THR A 121 -18.82 9.80 -15.83
CA THR A 121 -18.10 8.59 -15.42
C THR A 121 -17.49 7.89 -16.63
N ILE A 122 -18.27 7.72 -17.70
CA ILE A 122 -17.81 7.10 -18.95
C ILE A 122 -16.72 7.96 -19.60
N ASP A 123 -16.90 9.28 -19.67
CA ASP A 123 -15.90 10.20 -20.19
C ASP A 123 -14.57 10.06 -19.43
N SER A 124 -14.65 10.10 -18.09
CA SER A 124 -13.49 9.96 -17.21
C SER A 124 -12.75 8.64 -17.45
N MET A 125 -13.48 7.53 -17.63
CA MET A 125 -12.90 6.23 -17.97
C MET A 125 -12.27 6.24 -19.37
N CYS A 126 -12.93 6.78 -20.39
CA CYS A 126 -12.43 6.86 -21.76
C CYS A 126 -11.18 7.74 -21.89
N CYS A 127 -11.09 8.80 -21.11
CA CYS A 127 -9.98 9.76 -21.11
C CYS A 127 -8.82 9.36 -20.19
N THR A 128 -8.92 8.25 -19.45
CA THR A 128 -7.88 7.81 -18.51
C THR A 128 -7.21 6.52 -18.99
N ARG A 129 -5.90 6.58 -19.28
CA ARG A 129 -5.12 5.36 -19.53
C ARG A 129 -5.00 4.56 -18.22
N ILE A 130 -4.92 3.23 -18.31
CA ILE A 130 -4.82 2.35 -17.13
C ILE A 130 -3.65 2.75 -16.22
N LEU A 131 -2.51 3.15 -16.80
CA LEU A 131 -1.33 3.62 -16.07
C LEU A 131 -1.53 4.94 -15.32
N ASP A 132 -2.50 5.76 -15.74
CA ASP A 132 -2.80 7.07 -15.14
C ASP A 132 -4.01 7.01 -14.18
N ILE A 133 -4.48 5.81 -13.85
CA ILE A 133 -5.56 5.62 -12.88
C ILE A 133 -5.01 5.97 -11.49
N THR A 134 -5.71 6.89 -10.82
CA THR A 134 -5.54 7.17 -9.41
C THR A 134 -6.57 6.39 -8.60
N GLU A 135 -6.28 6.17 -7.32
CA GLU A 135 -7.22 5.52 -6.40
C GLU A 135 -8.55 6.29 -6.33
N ASP A 136 -8.49 7.62 -6.28
CA ASP A 136 -9.69 8.48 -6.27
C ASP A 136 -10.56 8.31 -7.51
N LYS A 137 -9.95 8.23 -8.71
CA LYS A 137 -10.71 7.98 -9.95
C LYS A 137 -11.43 6.64 -9.89
N LEU A 138 -10.72 5.60 -9.46
CA LEU A 138 -11.27 4.26 -9.39
C LEU A 138 -12.42 4.17 -8.38
N LEU A 139 -12.25 4.81 -7.21
CA LEU A 139 -13.30 4.93 -6.19
C LEU A 139 -14.53 5.65 -6.73
N ASN A 140 -14.34 6.79 -7.39
CA ASN A 140 -15.45 7.57 -7.97
C ASN A 140 -16.22 6.74 -9.00
N TRP A 141 -15.54 6.08 -9.95
CA TRP A 141 -16.20 5.21 -10.93
C TRP A 141 -16.96 4.07 -10.26
N TRP A 142 -16.36 3.47 -9.22
CA TRP A 142 -17.02 2.42 -8.46
C TRP A 142 -18.30 2.91 -7.79
N GLN A 143 -18.25 4.04 -7.12
CA GLN A 143 -19.38 4.59 -6.37
C GLN A 143 -20.50 5.04 -7.29
N TYR A 144 -20.19 5.81 -8.33
CA TYR A 144 -21.22 6.32 -9.26
C TYR A 144 -21.93 5.19 -9.98
N SER A 145 -21.20 4.22 -10.51
CA SER A 145 -21.85 3.08 -11.18
C SER A 145 -22.68 2.25 -10.20
N THR A 146 -22.20 2.04 -8.96
CA THR A 146 -22.97 1.29 -7.97
C THR A 146 -24.26 2.01 -7.55
N ALA A 147 -24.20 3.33 -7.38
CA ALA A 147 -25.38 4.15 -7.08
C ALA A 147 -26.40 4.12 -8.24
N LEU A 148 -25.93 4.24 -9.47
CA LEU A 148 -26.75 4.16 -10.67
C LEU A 148 -27.42 2.79 -10.83
N GLU A 149 -26.68 1.70 -10.63
CA GLU A 149 -27.23 0.34 -10.63
C GLU A 149 -28.32 0.19 -9.55
N SER A 150 -28.05 0.69 -8.35
CA SER A 150 -28.99 0.65 -7.22
C SER A 150 -30.26 1.47 -7.48
N ALA A 151 -30.15 2.54 -8.25
CA ALA A 151 -31.26 3.37 -8.70
C ALA A 151 -32.04 2.77 -9.89
N GLY A 152 -31.65 1.58 -10.38
CA GLY A 152 -32.33 0.85 -11.44
C GLY A 152 -31.86 1.17 -12.86
N PHE A 153 -30.74 1.87 -13.03
CA PHE A 153 -30.17 2.09 -14.36
C PHE A 153 -29.58 0.79 -14.93
N LYS A 154 -29.81 0.54 -16.22
CA LYS A 154 -29.29 -0.63 -16.95
C LYS A 154 -27.88 -0.38 -17.48
N ILE A 155 -26.89 -0.40 -16.59
CA ILE A 155 -25.49 -0.04 -16.90
C ILE A 155 -24.47 -1.17 -16.69
N GLN A 156 -24.88 -2.42 -16.84
CA GLN A 156 -24.06 -3.61 -16.65
C GLN A 156 -22.79 -3.58 -17.54
N PHE A 157 -22.86 -2.97 -18.72
CA PHE A 157 -21.68 -2.78 -19.57
C PHE A 157 -20.60 -1.88 -18.92
N VAL A 158 -21.01 -0.87 -18.14
CA VAL A 158 -20.09 -0.03 -17.35
C VAL A 158 -19.50 -0.82 -16.21
N HIS A 159 -20.34 -1.61 -15.51
CA HIS A 159 -19.89 -2.51 -14.45
C HIS A 159 -18.83 -3.48 -14.94
N ASP A 160 -19.09 -4.19 -16.04
CA ASP A 160 -18.17 -5.17 -16.63
C ASP A 160 -16.84 -4.51 -17.00
N GLN A 161 -16.89 -3.34 -17.65
CA GLN A 161 -15.69 -2.62 -18.03
C GLN A 161 -14.91 -2.11 -16.81
N ARG A 162 -15.61 -1.61 -15.80
CA ARG A 162 -15.02 -1.17 -14.54
C ARG A 162 -14.30 -2.31 -13.84
N THR A 163 -14.92 -3.49 -13.73
CA THR A 163 -14.28 -4.66 -13.11
C THR A 163 -12.97 -5.03 -13.79
N ARG A 164 -12.95 -5.07 -15.13
CA ARG A 164 -11.73 -5.33 -15.91
C ARG A 164 -10.65 -4.27 -15.68
N VAL A 165 -11.04 -2.99 -15.63
CA VAL A 165 -10.12 -1.88 -15.40
C VAL A 165 -9.55 -1.92 -13.98
N THR A 166 -10.38 -2.23 -12.97
CA THR A 166 -9.96 -2.43 -11.57
C THR A 166 -8.93 -3.54 -11.46
N GLU A 167 -9.19 -4.70 -12.07
CA GLU A 167 -8.26 -5.84 -12.06
C GLU A 167 -6.92 -5.49 -12.72
N ALA A 168 -6.96 -4.79 -13.86
CA ALA A 168 -5.75 -4.33 -14.54
C ALA A 168 -4.94 -3.33 -13.69
N TYR A 169 -5.63 -2.39 -13.02
CA TYR A 169 -5.00 -1.44 -12.10
C TYR A 169 -4.35 -2.15 -10.91
N PHE A 170 -5.05 -3.11 -10.29
CA PHE A 170 -4.51 -3.91 -9.19
C PHE A 170 -3.29 -4.70 -9.62
N GLY A 171 -3.32 -5.37 -10.78
CA GLY A 171 -2.16 -6.08 -11.30
C GLY A 171 -0.93 -5.19 -11.47
N LEU A 172 -1.10 -3.96 -11.95
CA LEU A 172 0.00 -3.00 -12.09
C LEU A 172 0.52 -2.51 -10.73
N ARG A 173 -0.37 -2.27 -9.76
CA ARG A 173 0.01 -1.86 -8.40
C ARG A 173 0.76 -2.96 -7.67
N LEU A 174 0.28 -4.19 -7.75
CA LEU A 174 0.91 -5.36 -7.13
C LEU A 174 2.28 -5.63 -7.72
N ARG A 175 2.42 -5.57 -9.06
CA ARG A 175 3.73 -5.70 -9.71
C ARG A 175 4.71 -4.65 -9.22
N LYS A 176 4.27 -3.38 -9.14
CA LYS A 176 5.13 -2.32 -8.63
C LYS A 176 5.57 -2.58 -7.19
N LEU A 177 4.64 -3.01 -6.34
CA LEU A 177 4.93 -3.35 -4.93
C LEU A 177 5.93 -4.51 -4.84
N GLU A 178 5.76 -5.54 -5.66
CA GLU A 178 6.68 -6.67 -5.79
C GLU A 178 8.08 -6.19 -6.21
N ASP A 179 8.17 -5.40 -7.27
CA ASP A 179 9.44 -4.84 -7.78
C ASP A 179 10.15 -3.98 -6.70
N ASP A 180 9.41 -3.10 -6.04
CA ASP A 180 9.93 -2.22 -4.98
C ASP A 180 10.44 -3.06 -3.78
N THR A 181 9.70 -4.09 -3.38
CA THR A 181 10.05 -4.98 -2.26
C THR A 181 11.29 -5.84 -2.58
N LEU A 182 11.35 -6.40 -3.79
CA LEU A 182 12.52 -7.17 -4.25
C LEU A 182 13.78 -6.29 -4.28
N GLN A 183 13.64 -5.03 -4.68
CA GLN A 183 14.76 -4.09 -4.68
C GLN A 183 15.27 -3.80 -3.26
N GLU A 184 14.37 -3.61 -2.29
CA GLU A 184 14.75 -3.41 -0.88
C GLU A 184 15.46 -4.64 -0.30
N LEU A 185 14.94 -5.84 -0.57
CA LEU A 185 15.55 -7.09 -0.12
C LEU A 185 16.95 -7.30 -0.72
N GLU A 186 17.15 -6.97 -2.00
CA GLU A 186 18.47 -7.06 -2.64
C GLU A 186 19.49 -6.09 -1.99
N ILE A 187 19.03 -4.89 -1.60
CA ILE A 187 19.88 -3.94 -0.84
C ILE A 187 20.28 -4.53 0.51
N ASP A 188 19.35 -5.15 1.23
CA ASP A 188 19.64 -5.77 2.53
C ASP A 188 20.54 -7.00 2.41
N ILE A 189 20.31 -7.86 1.41
CA ILE A 189 21.16 -9.01 1.11
C ILE A 189 22.60 -8.57 0.85
N THR A 190 22.78 -7.57 -0.01
CA THR A 190 24.12 -7.07 -0.35
C THR A 190 24.83 -6.43 0.85
N LYS A 191 24.10 -5.73 1.72
CA LYS A 191 24.62 -5.18 2.97
C LYS A 191 25.09 -6.28 3.91
N TYR A 192 24.23 -7.25 4.22
CA TYR A 192 24.57 -8.31 5.18
C TYR A 192 25.65 -9.26 4.65
N ASP A 193 25.72 -9.51 3.34
CA ASP A 193 26.82 -10.26 2.73
C ASP A 193 28.18 -9.57 2.95
N ALA A 194 28.23 -8.23 2.85
CA ALA A 194 29.44 -7.46 3.14
C ALA A 194 29.85 -7.56 4.63
N GLU A 195 28.88 -7.47 5.55
CA GLU A 195 29.13 -7.62 6.99
C GLU A 195 29.63 -9.04 7.34
N VAL A 196 29.03 -10.08 6.76
CA VAL A 196 29.45 -11.47 6.93
C VAL A 196 30.88 -11.66 6.43
N LYS A 197 31.23 -11.11 5.25
CA LYS A 197 32.60 -11.14 4.73
C LYS A 197 33.58 -10.46 5.68
N GLU A 198 33.23 -9.27 6.19
CA GLU A 198 34.09 -8.57 7.15
C GLU A 198 34.32 -9.40 8.42
N MET A 199 33.25 -9.92 9.01
CA MET A 199 33.32 -10.74 10.22
C MET A 199 34.10 -12.03 10.00
N THR A 200 33.98 -12.64 8.82
CA THR A 200 34.74 -13.83 8.44
C THR A 200 36.25 -13.54 8.43
N THR A 201 36.68 -12.41 7.83
CA THR A 201 38.10 -12.02 7.85
C THR A 201 38.62 -11.72 9.26
N LYS A 202 37.80 -11.14 10.14
CA LYS A 202 38.16 -10.92 11.55
C LYS A 202 38.35 -12.25 12.28
N LEU A 203 37.46 -13.22 12.06
CA LEU A 203 37.52 -14.55 12.67
C LEU A 203 38.78 -15.31 12.26
N GLU A 204 39.14 -15.28 10.97
CA GLU A 204 40.38 -15.89 10.46
C GLU A 204 41.62 -15.30 11.16
N ARG A 205 41.71 -13.97 11.28
CA ARG A 205 42.82 -13.28 11.96
C ARG A 205 42.95 -13.70 13.43
N ILE A 206 41.83 -13.79 14.16
CA ILE A 206 41.81 -14.20 15.57
C ILE A 206 42.24 -15.68 15.68
N THR A 207 41.73 -16.53 14.81
CA THR A 207 42.07 -17.96 14.77
C THR A 207 43.57 -18.18 14.51
N ASP A 208 44.16 -17.44 13.57
CA ASP A 208 45.60 -17.50 13.29
C ASP A 208 46.43 -16.99 14.47
N ARG A 209 45.99 -15.91 15.12
CA ARG A 209 46.65 -15.40 16.32
C ARG A 209 46.61 -16.43 17.45
N HIS A 210 45.47 -17.08 17.66
CA HIS A 210 45.33 -18.14 18.66
C HIS A 210 46.27 -19.33 18.36
N LYS A 211 46.33 -19.79 17.10
CA LYS A 211 47.26 -20.85 16.67
C LYS A 211 48.73 -20.47 16.94
N ARG A 212 49.14 -19.25 16.60
CA ARG A 212 50.51 -18.75 16.86
C ARG A 212 50.85 -18.78 18.34
N ILE A 213 50.02 -18.17 19.19
CA ILE A 213 50.25 -18.12 20.64
C ILE A 213 50.26 -19.53 21.26
N THR A 214 49.37 -20.41 20.80
CA THR A 214 49.33 -21.81 21.26
C THR A 214 50.62 -22.55 20.89
N SER A 215 51.11 -22.39 19.66
CA SER A 215 52.38 -22.98 19.22
C SER A 215 53.58 -22.45 20.03
N GLU A 216 53.62 -21.15 20.32
CA GLU A 216 54.64 -20.55 21.19
C GLU A 216 54.56 -21.08 22.64
N LYS A 217 53.35 -21.31 23.16
CA LYS A 217 53.12 -21.80 24.53
C LYS A 217 53.58 -23.25 24.74
N TYR A 218 53.27 -24.14 23.79
CA TYR A 218 53.50 -25.59 23.92
C TYR A 218 54.73 -26.09 23.14
N GLY A 219 55.30 -25.29 22.24
CA GLY A 219 56.48 -25.60 21.44
C GLY A 219 57.72 -24.75 21.80
N LYS A 220 58.15 -23.90 20.85
CA LYS A 220 59.37 -23.04 20.94
C LYS A 220 59.18 -21.84 21.88
N ARG A 221 58.98 -22.07 23.18
CA ARG A 221 59.15 -20.98 24.16
C ARG A 221 60.59 -20.48 24.12
N SER A 222 60.75 -19.17 23.97
CA SER A 222 62.03 -18.48 24.14
C SER A 222 62.71 -18.89 25.46
N SER A 223 64.04 -19.04 25.43
CA SER A 223 64.86 -19.32 26.62
C SER A 223 64.61 -18.29 27.72
N LEU A 224 64.45 -17.01 27.36
CA LEU A 224 64.15 -15.91 28.28
C LEU A 224 62.86 -16.15 29.07
N ILE A 225 61.79 -16.59 28.40
CA ILE A 225 60.50 -16.85 29.05
C ILE A 225 60.62 -18.04 30.00
N LYS A 226 61.33 -19.10 29.61
CA LYS A 226 61.57 -20.27 30.47
C LYS A 226 62.33 -19.87 31.73
N ASP A 227 63.35 -19.03 31.60
CA ASP A 227 64.17 -18.57 32.73
C ASP A 227 63.36 -17.68 33.69
N CYS A 228 62.57 -16.74 33.16
CA CYS A 228 61.65 -15.93 33.95
C CYS A 228 60.62 -16.78 34.71
N LEU A 229 60.00 -17.78 34.06
CA LEU A 229 59.05 -18.68 34.70
C LEU A 229 59.70 -19.53 35.80
N ARG A 230 60.94 -20.00 35.59
CA ARG A 230 61.72 -20.73 36.60
C ARG A 230 62.03 -19.85 37.81
N MET A 231 62.39 -18.60 37.60
CA MET A 231 62.60 -17.62 38.68
C MET A 231 61.30 -17.34 39.44
N ALA A 232 60.20 -17.10 38.72
CA ALA A 232 58.88 -16.90 39.32
C ALA A 232 58.46 -18.11 40.19
N ALA A 233 58.67 -19.35 39.71
CA ALA A 233 58.36 -20.55 40.48
C ALA A 233 59.16 -20.66 41.79
N LYS A 234 60.40 -20.17 41.82
CA LYS A 234 61.26 -20.14 43.02
C LYS A 234 60.86 -19.04 44.01
N LEU A 235 60.29 -17.94 43.52
CA LEU A 235 60.02 -16.73 44.29
C LEU A 235 58.54 -16.55 44.66
N LYS A 236 57.61 -17.26 44.02
CA LYS A 236 56.15 -17.02 44.14
C LYS A 236 55.58 -17.04 45.57
N TRP A 237 56.23 -17.74 46.50
CA TRP A 237 55.80 -17.82 47.90
C TRP A 237 56.68 -17.00 48.85
N LYS A 238 57.67 -16.28 48.31
CA LYS A 238 58.57 -15.42 49.08
C LYS A 238 58.06 -13.99 49.07
N LYS A 239 58.33 -13.27 50.17
CA LYS A 239 58.15 -11.81 50.18
C LYS A 239 59.13 -11.18 49.18
N ALA A 240 58.74 -10.09 48.52
CA ALA A 240 59.60 -9.41 47.54
C ALA A 240 60.95 -8.97 48.12
N GLY A 241 61.00 -8.62 49.41
CA GLY A 241 62.23 -8.30 50.14
C GLY A 241 62.99 -9.49 50.72
N ALA A 242 62.53 -10.74 50.49
CA ALA A 242 63.18 -11.93 51.01
C ALA A 242 64.57 -12.10 50.36
N GLY A 243 65.62 -11.86 51.15
CA GLY A 243 67.02 -11.88 50.69
C GLY A 243 67.67 -10.50 50.57
N LEU A 244 66.91 -9.39 50.72
CA LEU A 244 67.47 -8.03 50.73
C LEU A 244 67.94 -7.62 52.14
N ILE A 245 67.13 -7.91 53.16
CA ILE A 245 67.41 -7.53 54.55
C ILE A 245 66.69 -8.52 55.49
N LYS A 246 67.34 -8.95 56.58
CA LYS A 246 66.67 -9.70 57.65
C LYS A 246 65.94 -8.71 58.55
N LEU A 247 64.61 -8.66 58.45
CA LEU A 247 63.79 -8.01 59.46
C LEU A 247 63.70 -8.98 60.65
N SER A 248 64.32 -8.60 61.77
CA SER A 248 64.24 -9.25 63.07
C SER A 248 62.85 -9.17 63.66
#